data_AF-A0A7C3R0T0-F1
#
_entry.id   AF-A0A7C3R0T0-F1
#
_cell.length_a   1.000
_cell.length_b   1.000
_cell.length_c   1.000
_cell.angle_alpha   90.00
_cell.angle_beta   90.00
_cell.angle_gamma   90.00
#
_symmetry.space_group_name_H-M   'P 1'
#
loop_
_entity.id
_entity.type
_entity.pdbx_description
1 polymer ?
#
loop_
_entity_poly.entity_id
_entity_poly.type
_entity_poly.pdbx_seq_one_letter_code
_entity_poly.pdbx_strand_id
1 'polypeptide(L)'
;MEVSSKTKRPQVVAFAGTQGLAMLLSACRGAPWRTVGIVPPANAGASFARLHSAIGATADEVLIPTLDRVEVCAELSDGTHLVGEAAITKGKPGTTIRRVYLISEGPGQPSSDFEPTPEVLAALREAEAIVLGPGSLFTNLIPALLIKEINETVRASKARKIFVCNLMTQPNQTEGYSVADHVRVLQKHCGFRLDYVLAHAGGAISAEVLERYRHTSADLVRPQLVTHDDDSQVVIFPETPQEMILVEGAILIQRDLATEVMDIDRFTGQKRLMVRHDPEKLGEALRSLLQDYALQERLSVSRAIFREYDIRGIVGSELTRTAVESMGRAFGTYIQRRTGRRQIILGRDTRASSAALSKAVAKGLIAAGCEVIDIGQVPTPLASFAVNHFWVDGAVQVTASHNPAEFNGLKLQVGMEALAGQELQKVERLIASGSFASGEGSRLVRDVVYPYLNCIRHKVCLSRSFKVAVDAGNGVCGPIALRLMRELGCEVVPLYCEPDGAFPHHPPDPSQAENLRELAQLVVQTHCDVGIAFDGDGDRIGIVDERGEVVPPDTYLLLYAREALRAGPGKVVFEVRCSEALFDGVRKYGGIPVMAKCGNTYILPRMH
;
A
#
# COMPACT_ATOMS: atom_id res chain seq x y z
N MET A 1 18.60 20.95 -36.28
CA MET A 1 17.82 21.77 -35.34
C MET A 1 17.51 20.88 -34.15
N GLU A 2 18.35 20.94 -33.11
CA GLU A 2 18.06 20.32 -31.82
C GLU A 2 16.90 21.08 -31.18
N VAL A 3 15.75 20.41 -31.06
CA VAL A 3 14.66 20.91 -30.22
C VAL A 3 15.09 20.67 -28.78
N SER A 4 15.61 21.73 -28.16
CA SER A 4 15.79 21.85 -26.72
C SER A 4 14.45 21.57 -26.01
N SER A 5 14.19 20.33 -25.60
CA SER A 5 13.16 20.03 -24.61
C SER A 5 13.65 20.59 -23.27
N LYS A 6 13.28 21.84 -22.96
CA LYS A 6 13.43 22.37 -21.61
C LYS A 6 12.65 21.44 -20.69
N THR A 7 13.35 20.60 -19.92
CA THR A 7 12.76 19.81 -18.84
C THR A 7 11.98 20.76 -17.93
N LYS A 8 10.65 20.62 -17.92
CA LYS A 8 9.74 21.40 -17.07
C LYS A 8 10.15 21.13 -15.62
N ARG A 9 10.35 22.17 -14.82
CA ARG A 9 10.69 21.99 -13.40
C ARG A 9 9.54 21.26 -12.70
N PRO A 10 9.83 20.27 -11.84
CA PRO A 10 8.90 19.71 -10.85
C PRO A 10 7.95 20.74 -10.26
N GLN A 11 6.68 20.38 -10.04
CA GLN A 11 5.68 21.29 -9.45
C GLN A 11 5.19 20.80 -8.09
N VAL A 12 5.28 21.68 -7.10
CA VAL A 12 4.76 21.48 -5.75
C VAL A 12 3.61 22.43 -5.51
N VAL A 13 2.44 21.89 -5.19
CA VAL A 13 1.26 22.70 -4.84
C VAL A 13 1.12 22.72 -3.32
N ALA A 14 0.98 23.90 -2.73
CA ALA A 14 0.89 24.08 -1.29
C ALA A 14 -0.45 24.69 -0.87
N PHE A 15 -1.23 24.00 -0.04
CA PHE A 15 -2.38 24.56 0.67
C PHE A 15 -1.92 24.97 2.06
N ALA A 16 -1.98 26.25 2.39
CA ALA A 16 -1.59 26.74 3.71
C ALA A 16 -2.35 28.01 4.10
N GLY A 17 -2.32 28.36 5.38
CA GLY A 17 -2.80 29.69 5.81
C GLY A 17 -1.90 30.79 5.22
N THR A 18 -2.38 32.04 5.20
CA THR A 18 -1.64 33.17 4.58
C THR A 18 -0.20 33.30 5.07
N GLN A 19 0.04 33.17 6.38
CA GLN A 19 1.39 33.21 6.95
C GLN A 19 2.22 31.96 6.58
N GLY A 20 1.59 30.78 6.57
CA GLY A 20 2.23 29.53 6.18
C GLY A 20 2.69 29.56 4.71
N LEU A 21 1.86 30.10 3.81
CA LEU A 21 2.22 30.32 2.41
C LEU A 21 3.38 31.28 2.25
N ALA A 22 3.36 32.42 2.95
CA ALA A 22 4.44 33.41 2.89
C ALA A 22 5.79 32.75 3.25
N MET A 23 5.78 31.94 4.31
CA MET A 23 6.93 31.20 4.78
C MET A 23 7.37 30.14 3.76
N LEU A 24 6.46 29.27 3.29
CA LEU A 24 6.80 28.19 2.35
C LEU A 24 7.34 28.73 1.02
N LEU A 25 6.72 29.76 0.46
CA LEU A 25 7.15 30.37 -0.80
C LEU A 25 8.52 31.03 -0.65
N SER A 26 8.81 31.64 0.50
CA SER A 26 10.13 32.22 0.78
C SER A 26 11.18 31.13 1.01
N ALA A 27 10.87 30.13 1.83
CA ALA A 27 11.77 29.04 2.20
C ALA A 27 12.16 28.15 1.00
N CYS A 28 11.24 27.99 0.05
CA CYS A 28 11.45 27.21 -1.17
C CYS A 28 11.89 28.07 -2.36
N ARG A 29 12.20 29.36 -2.16
CA ARG A 29 12.72 30.22 -3.24
C ARG A 29 14.09 29.69 -3.68
N GLY A 30 14.24 29.41 -4.98
CA GLY A 30 15.46 28.81 -5.53
C GLY A 30 15.56 27.28 -5.41
N ALA A 31 14.51 26.61 -4.93
CA ALA A 31 14.41 25.15 -4.98
C ALA A 31 14.46 24.63 -6.45
N PRO A 32 14.86 23.37 -6.68
CA PRO A 32 14.88 22.78 -8.01
C PRO A 32 13.48 22.59 -8.63
N TRP A 33 12.41 22.78 -7.85
CA TRP A 33 11.02 22.75 -8.26
C TRP A 33 10.37 24.14 -8.24
N ARG A 34 9.21 24.26 -8.89
CA ARG A 34 8.30 25.41 -8.80
C ARG A 34 7.30 25.15 -7.67
N THR A 35 7.13 26.12 -6.77
CA THR A 35 6.10 26.07 -5.72
C THR A 35 4.93 26.97 -6.11
N VAL A 36 3.70 26.44 -6.04
CA VAL A 36 2.45 27.17 -6.28
C VAL A 36 1.60 27.08 -5.01
N GLY A 37 1.32 28.21 -4.39
CA GLY A 37 0.47 28.31 -3.21
C GLY A 37 -1.01 28.45 -3.57
N ILE A 38 -1.89 27.84 -2.77
CA ILE A 38 -3.33 28.03 -2.83
C ILE A 38 -3.78 28.62 -1.51
N VAL A 39 -4.36 29.82 -1.55
CA VAL A 39 -4.87 30.52 -0.34
C VAL A 39 -6.15 29.87 0.17
N PRO A 40 -6.52 30.09 1.46
CA PRO A 40 -7.82 29.68 1.97
C PRO A 40 -8.97 30.30 1.13
N PRO A 41 -10.10 29.58 0.95
CA PRO A 41 -11.21 30.06 0.14
C PRO A 41 -11.94 31.24 0.80
N ALA A 42 -12.06 31.24 2.12
CA ALA A 42 -12.55 32.39 2.86
C ALA A 42 -11.53 33.53 2.79
N ASN A 43 -12.00 34.74 2.42
CA ASN A 43 -11.16 35.94 2.31
C ASN A 43 -9.94 35.79 1.37
N ALA A 44 -10.07 34.99 0.30
CA ALA A 44 -8.98 34.67 -0.61
C ALA A 44 -8.28 35.92 -1.19
N GLY A 45 -9.03 36.93 -1.63
CA GLY A 45 -8.49 38.17 -2.18
C GLY A 45 -7.64 38.97 -1.16
N ALA A 46 -8.10 39.06 0.09
CA ALA A 46 -7.35 39.73 1.16
C ALA A 46 -6.09 38.94 1.55
N SER A 47 -6.14 37.61 1.47
CA SER A 47 -4.98 36.74 1.67
C SER A 47 -3.94 36.92 0.57
N PHE A 48 -4.37 36.96 -0.70
CA PHE A 48 -3.48 37.23 -1.84
C PHE A 48 -2.82 38.61 -1.73
N ALA A 49 -3.59 39.67 -1.45
CA ALA A 49 -3.05 41.03 -1.32
C ALA A 49 -1.98 41.13 -0.22
N ARG A 50 -2.18 40.44 0.91
CA ARG A 50 -1.18 40.36 1.98
C ARG A 50 0.10 39.63 1.54
N LEU A 51 -0.03 38.54 0.79
CA LEU A 51 1.13 37.80 0.25
C LEU A 51 1.90 38.62 -0.77
N HIS A 52 1.20 39.31 -1.67
CA HIS A 52 1.82 40.20 -2.65
C HIS A 52 2.61 41.32 -1.96
N SER A 53 2.01 41.98 -0.96
CA SER A 53 2.67 43.04 -0.20
C SER A 53 3.87 42.54 0.65
N ALA A 54 3.75 41.37 1.27
CA ALA A 54 4.76 40.87 2.20
C ALA A 54 5.99 40.26 1.51
N ILE A 55 5.81 39.53 0.41
CA ILE A 55 6.89 38.74 -0.23
C ILE A 55 7.02 38.95 -1.75
N GLY A 56 6.20 39.83 -2.33
CA GLY A 56 6.18 40.09 -3.77
C GLY A 56 5.57 38.94 -4.58
N ALA A 57 4.69 38.13 -3.98
CA ALA A 57 4.10 36.97 -4.64
C ALA A 57 3.29 37.37 -5.88
N THR A 58 3.48 36.65 -6.97
CA THR A 58 2.76 36.87 -8.24
C THR A 58 1.50 36.00 -8.34
N ALA A 59 0.61 36.33 -9.29
CA ALA A 59 -0.57 35.52 -9.58
C ALA A 59 -0.23 34.11 -10.08
N ASP A 60 0.99 33.90 -10.58
CA ASP A 60 1.51 32.60 -11.01
C ASP A 60 2.07 31.76 -9.84
N GLU A 61 2.29 32.37 -8.68
CA GLU A 61 2.82 31.72 -7.47
C GLU A 61 1.75 31.51 -6.40
N VAL A 62 0.68 32.31 -6.41
CA VAL A 62 -0.41 32.23 -5.44
C VAL A 62 -1.74 32.27 -6.16
N LEU A 63 -2.47 31.16 -6.06
CA LEU A 63 -3.76 30.95 -6.71
C LEU A 63 -4.91 31.10 -5.71
N ILE A 64 -6.02 31.65 -6.21
CA ILE A 64 -7.28 31.75 -5.49
C ILE A 64 -8.08 30.47 -5.78
N PRO A 65 -8.54 29.71 -4.78
CA PRO A 65 -9.20 28.41 -5.00
C PRO A 65 -10.52 28.52 -5.76
N THR A 66 -11.30 29.57 -5.50
CA THR A 66 -12.60 29.85 -6.14
C THR A 66 -12.88 31.36 -6.07
N LEU A 67 -13.59 31.88 -7.07
CA LEU A 67 -14.10 33.26 -7.06
C LEU A 67 -15.47 33.35 -6.40
N ASP A 68 -16.10 32.20 -6.10
CA ASP A 68 -17.34 32.16 -5.37
C ASP A 68 -17.15 32.68 -3.95
N ARG A 69 -18.21 33.28 -3.41
CA ARG A 69 -18.22 33.66 -2.01
C ARG A 69 -18.39 32.42 -1.15
N VAL A 70 -17.34 32.12 -0.39
CA VAL A 70 -17.29 30.96 0.52
C VAL A 70 -17.21 31.44 1.95
N GLU A 71 -18.11 30.91 2.78
CA GLU A 71 -18.01 31.04 4.24
C GLU A 71 -17.80 29.66 4.87
N VAL A 72 -16.86 29.59 5.82
CA VAL A 72 -16.54 28.35 6.54
C VAL A 72 -17.42 28.25 7.79
N CYS A 73 -18.01 27.08 8.00
CA CYS A 73 -18.85 26.77 9.14
C CYS A 73 -18.31 25.57 9.92
N ALA A 74 -18.54 25.55 11.23
CA ALA A 74 -18.24 24.42 12.10
C ALA A 74 -19.50 23.98 12.86
N GLU A 75 -19.73 22.67 12.91
CA GLU A 75 -20.69 22.04 13.83
C GLU A 75 -19.92 21.57 15.07
N LEU A 76 -20.36 22.02 16.24
CA LEU A 76 -19.77 21.65 17.53
C LEU A 76 -20.43 20.38 18.10
N SER A 77 -19.79 19.78 19.10
CA SER A 77 -20.23 18.55 19.76
C SER A 77 -21.62 18.64 20.42
N ASP A 78 -22.08 19.84 20.75
CA ASP A 78 -23.40 20.11 21.33
C ASP A 78 -24.46 20.51 20.30
N GLY A 79 -24.13 20.44 19.00
CA GLY A 79 -25.00 20.85 17.89
C GLY A 79 -24.99 22.34 17.59
N THR A 80 -24.19 23.15 18.28
CA THR A 80 -24.03 24.58 17.94
C THR A 80 -23.34 24.73 16.58
N HIS A 81 -23.82 25.67 15.77
CA HIS A 81 -23.20 26.02 14.48
C HIS A 81 -22.49 27.37 14.59
N LEU A 82 -21.20 27.39 14.24
CA LEU A 82 -20.39 28.60 14.14
C LEU A 82 -20.17 28.95 12.68
N VAL A 83 -20.30 30.24 12.34
CA VAL A 83 -20.19 30.75 10.97
C VAL A 83 -19.05 31.76 10.91
N GLY A 84 -18.11 31.56 9.99
CA GLY A 84 -16.95 32.41 9.75
C GLY A 84 -15.72 32.04 10.59
N GLU A 85 -14.53 32.34 10.05
CA GLU A 85 -13.24 31.99 10.66
C GLU A 85 -13.08 32.57 12.08
N ALA A 86 -13.57 33.79 12.31
CA ALA A 86 -13.48 34.46 13.60
C ALA A 86 -14.32 33.76 14.68
N ALA A 87 -15.54 33.30 14.34
CA ALA A 87 -16.39 32.57 15.27
C ALA A 87 -15.81 31.20 15.59
N ILE A 88 -15.31 30.46 14.58
CA ILE A 88 -14.67 29.15 14.76
C ILE A 88 -13.41 29.28 15.63
N THR A 89 -12.61 30.33 15.40
CA THR A 89 -11.40 30.58 16.20
C THR A 89 -11.73 30.93 17.66
N LYS A 90 -12.79 31.71 17.88
CA LYS A 90 -13.27 32.04 19.23
C LYS A 90 -13.85 30.82 19.95
N GLY A 91 -14.51 29.93 19.21
CA GLY A 91 -15.10 28.69 19.70
C GLY A 91 -16.19 28.89 20.74
N LYS A 92 -16.59 27.78 21.38
CA LYS A 92 -17.50 27.76 22.52
C LYS A 92 -16.90 26.89 23.64
N PRO A 93 -16.70 27.44 24.85
CA PRO A 93 -16.11 26.69 25.95
C PRO A 93 -16.83 25.37 26.22
N GLY A 94 -16.07 24.30 26.46
CA GLY A 94 -16.60 22.97 26.77
C GLY A 94 -17.14 22.17 25.57
N THR A 95 -16.89 22.63 24.34
CA THR A 95 -17.32 21.93 23.12
C THR A 95 -16.14 21.68 22.18
N THR A 96 -16.26 20.67 21.31
CA THR A 96 -15.25 20.34 20.28
C THR A 96 -15.85 20.43 18.88
N ILE A 97 -15.03 20.69 17.87
CA ILE A 97 -15.47 20.72 16.47
C ILE A 97 -15.70 19.27 16.01
N ARG A 98 -16.94 18.95 15.63
CA ARG A 98 -17.32 17.65 15.09
C ARG A 98 -17.04 17.54 13.60
N ARG A 99 -17.37 18.59 12.85
CA ARG A 99 -17.08 18.72 11.41
C ARG A 99 -17.03 20.18 10.99
N VAL A 100 -16.34 20.44 9.89
CA VAL A 100 -16.42 21.70 9.14
C VAL A 100 -17.08 21.48 7.78
N TYR A 101 -17.75 22.51 7.28
CA TYR A 101 -18.40 22.54 5.98
C TYR A 101 -18.42 23.95 5.42
N LEU A 102 -18.70 24.08 4.13
CA LEU A 102 -18.78 25.37 3.45
C LEU A 102 -20.24 25.74 3.16
N ILE A 103 -20.51 27.03 3.09
CA ILE A 103 -21.80 27.58 2.64
C ILE A 103 -21.55 28.74 1.66
N SER A 104 -22.55 29.01 0.82
CA SER A 104 -22.68 30.30 0.13
C SER A 104 -23.39 31.30 1.05
N GLU A 105 -23.23 32.61 0.82
CA GLU A 105 -23.58 33.68 1.79
C GLU A 105 -24.92 33.50 2.54
N GLY A 106 -24.89 33.70 3.87
CA GLY A 106 -26.07 33.65 4.76
C GLY A 106 -26.33 32.27 5.37
N PRO A 107 -27.40 32.08 6.16
CA PRO A 107 -27.73 30.77 6.76
C PRO A 107 -28.24 29.79 5.68
N GLY A 108 -27.32 29.28 4.86
CA GLY A 108 -27.55 28.31 3.79
C GLY A 108 -27.24 26.87 4.22
N GLN A 109 -27.71 25.91 3.42
CA GLN A 109 -27.33 24.51 3.59
C GLN A 109 -25.86 24.30 3.22
N PRO A 110 -25.17 23.31 3.85
CA PRO A 110 -23.82 22.93 3.45
C PRO A 110 -23.72 22.68 1.94
N SER A 111 -22.73 23.29 1.29
CA SER A 111 -22.39 23.06 -0.11
C SER A 111 -20.94 22.62 -0.24
N SER A 112 -20.65 21.89 -1.31
CA SER A 112 -19.29 21.64 -1.81
C SER A 112 -19.15 22.04 -3.28
N ASP A 113 -20.24 22.51 -3.88
CA ASP A 113 -20.39 22.84 -5.30
C ASP A 113 -20.04 24.33 -5.48
N PHE A 114 -18.73 24.61 -5.41
CA PHE A 114 -18.14 25.91 -5.69
C PHE A 114 -17.24 25.76 -6.90
N GLU A 115 -17.30 26.69 -7.84
CA GLU A 115 -16.54 26.64 -9.07
C GLU A 115 -15.06 26.95 -8.77
N PRO A 116 -14.13 25.98 -8.91
CA PRO A 116 -12.72 26.26 -8.70
C PRO A 116 -12.15 27.08 -9.84
N THR A 117 -11.12 27.87 -9.57
CA THR A 117 -10.39 28.52 -10.65
C THR A 117 -9.67 27.49 -11.54
N PRO A 118 -9.68 27.66 -12.88
CA PRO A 118 -9.02 26.72 -13.79
C PRO A 118 -7.53 26.53 -13.49
N GLU A 119 -6.85 27.58 -13.04
CA GLU A 119 -5.44 27.58 -12.70
C GLU A 119 -5.13 26.62 -11.55
N VAL A 120 -6.04 26.50 -10.56
CA VAL A 120 -5.88 25.58 -9.44
C VAL A 120 -5.98 24.13 -9.89
N LEU A 121 -6.98 23.82 -10.72
CA LEU A 121 -7.12 22.46 -11.26
C LEU A 121 -5.94 22.08 -12.15
N ALA A 122 -5.46 23.01 -12.98
CA ALA A 122 -4.27 22.82 -13.79
C ALA A 122 -3.03 22.57 -12.92
N ALA A 123 -2.83 23.39 -11.88
CA ALA A 123 -1.70 23.25 -10.98
C ALA A 123 -1.70 21.89 -10.25
N LEU A 124 -2.87 21.44 -9.80
CA LEU A 124 -3.03 20.16 -9.10
C LEU A 124 -2.83 18.94 -10.01
N ARG A 125 -3.26 19.02 -11.28
CA ARG A 125 -3.05 17.95 -12.27
C ARG A 125 -1.57 17.77 -12.63
N GLU A 126 -0.81 18.86 -12.62
CA GLU A 126 0.62 18.86 -12.89
C GLU A 126 1.49 18.69 -11.64
N ALA A 127 0.88 18.61 -10.45
CA ALA A 127 1.61 18.50 -9.20
C ALA A 127 2.32 17.14 -9.09
N GLU A 128 3.57 17.16 -8.64
CA GLU A 128 4.33 15.99 -8.21
C GLU A 128 4.26 15.80 -6.70
N ALA A 129 4.08 16.90 -5.96
CA ALA A 129 3.78 16.90 -4.54
C ALA A 129 2.70 17.93 -4.18
N ILE A 130 1.88 17.58 -3.19
CA ILE A 130 0.86 18.42 -2.60
C ILE A 130 1.19 18.56 -1.11
N VAL A 131 1.58 19.76 -0.70
CA VAL A 131 1.93 20.10 0.69
C VAL A 131 0.73 20.75 1.37
N LEU A 132 0.34 20.24 2.53
CA LEU A 132 -0.76 20.73 3.34
C LEU A 132 -0.20 21.30 4.63
N GLY A 133 -0.44 22.57 4.91
CA GLY A 133 0.09 23.29 6.06
C GLY A 133 1.44 23.94 5.80
N PRO A 134 1.90 24.83 6.70
CA PRO A 134 1.26 25.13 8.00
C PRO A 134 0.01 26.01 7.92
N GLY A 135 -0.94 25.78 8.83
CA GLY A 135 -2.20 26.54 8.89
C GLY A 135 -3.20 25.93 9.87
N SER A 136 -4.26 26.67 10.23
CA SER A 136 -5.34 26.07 11.02
C SER A 136 -5.99 24.95 10.23
N LEU A 137 -6.18 23.81 10.90
CA LEU A 137 -6.78 22.62 10.31
C LEU A 137 -8.21 22.92 9.84
N PHE A 138 -9.01 23.55 10.69
CA PHE A 138 -10.45 23.74 10.50
C PHE A 138 -10.81 25.03 9.77
N THR A 139 -9.98 26.08 9.83
CA THR A 139 -10.28 27.36 9.16
C THR A 139 -9.46 27.61 7.90
N ASN A 140 -8.36 26.88 7.66
CA ASN A 140 -7.53 27.11 6.47
C ASN A 140 -7.42 25.86 5.59
N LEU A 141 -6.94 24.74 6.14
CA LEU A 141 -6.53 23.58 5.34
C LEU A 141 -7.73 22.78 4.83
N ILE A 142 -8.59 22.30 5.74
CA ILE A 142 -9.77 21.52 5.36
C ILE A 142 -10.72 22.32 4.45
N PRO A 143 -11.06 23.60 4.74
CA PRO A 143 -11.96 24.38 3.89
C PRO A 143 -11.56 24.42 2.41
N ALA A 144 -10.27 24.62 2.11
CA ALA A 144 -9.79 24.63 0.73
C ALA A 144 -9.98 23.26 0.03
N LEU A 145 -9.91 22.18 0.80
CA LEU A 145 -10.05 20.79 0.34
C LEU A 145 -11.50 20.28 0.35
N LEU A 146 -12.48 21.09 0.78
CA LEU A 146 -13.90 20.74 0.75
C LEU A 146 -14.62 21.19 -0.53
N ILE A 147 -13.97 22.02 -1.35
CA ILE A 147 -14.45 22.32 -2.71
C ILE A 147 -14.36 21.03 -3.53
N LYS A 148 -15.50 20.55 -4.04
CA LYS A 148 -15.66 19.19 -4.57
C LYS A 148 -14.63 18.85 -5.64
N GLU A 149 -14.50 19.68 -6.67
CA GLU A 149 -13.59 19.41 -7.78
C GLU A 149 -12.10 19.50 -7.38
N ILE A 150 -11.75 20.39 -6.43
CA ILE A 150 -10.39 20.44 -5.85
C ILE A 150 -10.13 19.13 -5.11
N ASN A 151 -11.06 18.69 -4.27
CA ASN A 151 -10.94 17.45 -3.51
C ASN A 151 -10.78 16.23 -4.41
N GLU A 152 -11.64 16.10 -5.43
CA GLU A 152 -11.60 15.02 -6.39
C GLU A 152 -10.27 15.00 -7.16
N THR A 153 -9.77 16.18 -7.54
CA THR A 153 -8.46 16.30 -8.21
C THR A 153 -7.31 15.88 -7.30
N VAL A 154 -7.30 16.30 -6.02
CA VAL A 154 -6.29 15.86 -5.04
C VAL A 154 -6.36 14.35 -4.81
N ARG A 155 -7.56 13.77 -4.72
CA ARG A 155 -7.79 12.33 -4.53
C ARG A 155 -7.30 11.50 -5.71
N ALA A 156 -7.57 11.96 -6.94
CA ALA A 156 -7.13 11.30 -8.17
C ALA A 156 -5.64 11.52 -8.47
N SER A 157 -5.02 12.56 -7.90
CA SER A 157 -3.63 12.90 -8.15
C SER A 157 -2.66 11.83 -7.63
N LYS A 158 -1.67 11.49 -8.46
CA LYS A 158 -0.53 10.64 -8.09
C LYS A 158 0.54 11.40 -7.28
N ALA A 159 0.36 12.72 -7.13
CA ALA A 159 1.25 13.55 -6.33
C ALA A 159 1.33 13.06 -4.89
N ARG A 160 2.53 13.18 -4.31
CA ARG A 160 2.78 12.83 -2.91
C ARG A 160 2.11 13.84 -2.00
N LYS A 161 1.32 13.36 -1.05
CA LYS A 161 0.52 14.18 -0.13
C LYS A 161 1.26 14.31 1.20
N ILE A 162 1.78 15.50 1.46
CA ILE A 162 2.65 15.78 2.60
C ILE A 162 1.91 16.74 3.54
N PHE A 163 1.80 16.40 4.81
CA PHE A 163 1.22 17.27 5.81
C PHE A 163 2.30 17.85 6.73
N VAL A 164 2.35 19.18 6.86
CA VAL A 164 3.19 19.87 7.84
C VAL A 164 2.34 20.15 9.07
N CYS A 165 2.60 19.39 10.14
CA CYS A 165 1.84 19.49 11.38
C CYS A 165 2.10 20.83 12.09
N ASN A 166 1.07 21.35 12.75
CA ASN A 166 1.19 22.54 13.59
C ASN A 166 2.11 22.26 14.78
N LEU A 167 2.86 23.27 15.22
CA LEU A 167 3.75 23.16 16.39
C LEU A 167 2.95 23.09 17.69
N MET A 168 1.91 23.90 17.79
CA MET A 168 1.05 24.01 18.98
C MET A 168 -0.39 23.65 18.62
N THR A 169 -1.11 23.05 19.56
CA THR A 169 -2.56 22.93 19.48
C THR A 169 -3.21 24.31 19.47
N GLN A 170 -4.40 24.40 18.89
CA GLN A 170 -5.15 25.64 18.75
C GLN A 170 -6.31 25.65 19.74
N PRO A 171 -6.44 26.70 20.57
CA PRO A 171 -7.53 26.80 21.53
C PRO A 171 -8.90 26.67 20.86
N ASN A 172 -9.82 25.96 21.51
CA ASN A 172 -11.15 25.61 21.02
C ASN A 172 -11.23 24.82 19.69
N GLN A 173 -10.10 24.39 19.13
CA GLN A 173 -10.05 23.70 17.84
C GLN A 173 -9.37 22.33 17.96
N THR A 174 -8.12 22.31 18.40
CA THR A 174 -7.30 21.08 18.45
C THR A 174 -6.73 20.82 19.84
N GLU A 175 -7.40 21.30 20.89
CA GLU A 175 -7.01 21.03 22.28
C GLU A 175 -6.89 19.52 22.53
N GLY A 176 -5.77 19.11 23.11
CA GLY A 176 -5.45 17.69 23.35
C GLY A 176 -5.05 16.88 22.12
N TYR A 177 -5.03 17.46 20.91
CA TYR A 177 -4.67 16.71 19.71
C TYR A 177 -3.18 16.37 19.67
N SER A 178 -2.89 15.10 19.43
CA SER A 178 -1.58 14.61 18.99
C SER A 178 -1.37 14.83 17.49
N VAL A 179 -0.17 14.50 16.99
CA VAL A 179 0.07 14.43 15.53
C VAL A 179 -0.90 13.45 14.86
N ALA A 180 -1.23 12.32 15.51
CA ALA A 180 -2.16 11.32 14.98
C ALA A 180 -3.58 11.88 14.83
N ASP A 181 -4.05 12.66 15.80
CA ASP A 181 -5.39 13.24 15.75
C ASP A 181 -5.52 14.26 14.61
N HIS A 182 -4.50 15.08 14.38
CA HIS A 182 -4.47 16.01 13.25
C HIS A 182 -4.58 15.26 11.91
N VAL A 183 -3.80 14.19 11.75
CA VAL A 183 -3.79 13.37 10.54
C VAL A 183 -5.14 12.68 10.33
N ARG A 184 -5.68 12.05 11.38
CA ARG A 184 -6.98 11.37 11.35
C ARG A 184 -8.10 12.32 10.95
N VAL A 185 -8.15 13.50 11.56
CA VAL A 185 -9.18 14.50 11.26
C VAL A 185 -9.07 14.99 9.81
N LEU A 186 -7.86 15.27 9.32
CA LEU A 186 -7.65 15.69 7.94
C LEU A 186 -8.10 14.61 6.95
N GLN A 187 -7.69 13.36 7.15
CA GLN A 187 -8.06 12.24 6.28
C GLN A 187 -9.57 11.95 6.33
N LYS A 188 -10.19 12.04 7.50
CA LYS A 188 -11.64 11.84 7.67
C LYS A 188 -12.46 12.88 6.92
N HIS A 189 -12.04 14.15 6.93
CA HIS A 189 -12.76 15.21 6.22
C HIS A 189 -12.51 15.16 4.71
N CYS A 190 -11.28 14.87 4.28
CA CYS A 190 -10.89 15.05 2.88
C CYS A 190 -10.99 13.76 2.05
N GLY A 191 -11.10 12.58 2.67
CA GLY A 191 -11.31 11.31 1.96
C GLY A 191 -10.10 10.79 1.18
N PHE A 192 -8.89 11.27 1.48
CA PHE A 192 -7.62 10.73 0.99
C PHE A 192 -6.64 10.43 2.12
N ARG A 193 -5.63 9.61 1.84
CA ARG A 193 -4.52 9.33 2.76
C ARG A 193 -3.32 10.23 2.49
N LEU A 194 -2.58 10.54 3.55
CA LEU A 194 -1.29 11.21 3.45
C LEU A 194 -0.18 10.20 3.20
N ASP A 195 0.84 10.62 2.47
CA ASP A 195 2.07 9.84 2.29
C ASP A 195 3.07 10.15 3.41
N TYR A 196 3.22 11.43 3.77
CA TYR A 196 4.21 11.90 4.74
C TYR A 196 3.60 12.93 5.69
N VAL A 197 4.08 12.92 6.93
CA VAL A 197 3.75 13.89 7.97
C VAL A 197 5.05 14.45 8.52
N LEU A 198 5.26 15.75 8.33
CA LEU A 198 6.39 16.46 8.89
C LEU A 198 5.95 17.09 10.22
N ALA A 199 6.53 16.63 11.32
CA ALA A 199 6.20 17.10 12.67
C ALA A 199 7.45 17.59 13.40
N HIS A 200 7.24 18.55 14.29
CA HIS A 200 8.32 19.06 15.12
C HIS A 200 8.72 18.05 16.19
N ALA A 201 10.03 17.87 16.36
CA ALA A 201 10.64 17.08 17.41
C ALA A 201 12.03 17.62 17.75
N GLY A 202 12.38 17.58 19.04
CA GLY A 202 13.63 18.18 19.52
C GLY A 202 13.60 19.71 19.44
N GLY A 203 14.76 20.35 19.64
CA GLY A 203 14.85 21.81 19.74
C GLY A 203 14.48 22.34 21.13
N ALA A 204 15.14 23.41 21.57
CA ALA A 204 14.84 24.06 22.83
C ALA A 204 13.78 25.15 22.63
N ILE A 205 12.55 24.88 23.08
CA ILE A 205 11.55 25.93 23.33
C ILE A 205 11.62 26.24 24.82
N SER A 206 11.73 27.52 25.17
CA SER A 206 11.86 27.96 26.55
C SER A 206 10.64 27.55 27.39
N ALA A 207 10.90 27.09 28.63
CA ALA A 207 9.85 26.63 29.53
C ALA A 207 8.82 27.73 29.81
N GLU A 208 9.26 28.98 29.92
CA GLU A 208 8.41 30.16 30.11
C GLU A 208 7.42 30.35 28.95
N VAL A 209 7.87 30.16 27.70
CA VAL A 209 7.00 30.25 26.52
C VAL A 209 5.98 29.12 26.54
N LEU A 210 6.38 27.87 26.82
CA LEU A 210 5.47 26.73 26.88
C LEU A 210 4.41 26.87 27.98
N GLU A 211 4.80 27.32 29.18
CA GLU A 211 3.88 27.55 30.30
C GLU A 211 2.81 28.59 29.94
N ARG A 212 3.21 29.65 29.21
CA ARG A 212 2.27 30.65 28.71
C ARG A 212 1.26 30.09 27.71
N TYR A 213 1.68 29.23 26.78
CA TYR A 213 0.73 28.58 25.87
C TYR A 213 -0.27 27.69 26.63
N ARG A 214 0.19 26.98 27.66
CA ARG A 214 -0.69 26.15 28.51
C ARG A 214 -1.75 26.97 29.25
N HIS A 215 -1.45 28.22 29.65
CA HIS A 215 -2.45 29.14 30.20
C HIS A 215 -3.57 29.51 29.20
N THR A 216 -3.34 29.29 27.90
CA THR A 216 -4.35 29.47 26.83
C THR A 216 -4.90 28.14 26.31
N SER A 217 -4.73 27.03 27.03
CA SER A 217 -5.11 25.67 26.60
C SER A 217 -4.40 25.15 25.35
N ALA A 218 -3.31 25.80 24.93
CA ALA A 218 -2.47 25.37 23.83
C ALA A 218 -1.25 24.60 24.38
N ASP A 219 -0.91 23.48 23.77
CA ASP A 219 0.26 22.68 24.12
C ASP A 219 1.03 22.28 22.86
N LEU A 220 2.28 21.88 23.02
CA LEU A 220 3.11 21.39 21.94
C LEU A 220 2.46 20.13 21.35
N VAL A 221 2.24 20.12 20.03
CA VAL A 221 1.74 18.93 19.35
C VAL A 221 2.85 17.90 19.32
N ARG A 222 2.67 16.84 20.10
CA ARG A 222 3.62 15.74 20.18
C ARG A 222 3.15 14.56 19.34
N PRO A 223 4.08 13.79 18.75
CA PRO A 223 3.75 12.45 18.30
C PRO A 223 3.48 11.61 19.55
N GLN A 224 2.21 11.36 19.84
CA GLN A 224 1.81 10.49 20.93
C GLN A 224 2.02 9.05 20.46
N LEU A 225 3.04 8.39 21.02
CA LEU A 225 3.28 6.96 20.83
C LEU A 225 2.20 6.23 21.64
N VAL A 226 1.16 5.71 20.99
CA VAL A 226 0.11 4.96 21.68
C VAL A 226 0.68 3.62 22.10
N THR A 227 0.89 3.44 23.40
CA THR A 227 1.14 2.14 24.01
C THR A 227 -0.20 1.50 24.33
N HIS A 228 -0.63 0.57 23.47
CA HIS A 228 -1.73 -0.40 23.64
C HIS A 228 -3.14 0.17 24.01
N ASP A 229 -4.14 -0.26 23.23
CA ASP A 229 -5.60 -0.24 23.50
C ASP A 229 -6.50 0.87 22.94
N ASP A 230 -6.11 1.63 21.92
CA ASP A 230 -7.10 2.35 21.11
C ASP A 230 -6.67 2.49 19.65
N ASP A 231 -7.64 2.60 18.73
CA ASP A 231 -7.58 2.53 17.25
C ASP A 231 -6.66 3.57 16.53
N SER A 232 -5.61 4.09 17.19
CA SER A 232 -4.53 4.90 16.59
C SER A 232 -3.27 4.04 16.37
N GLN A 233 -2.89 3.77 15.13
CA GLN A 233 -1.70 2.97 14.84
C GLN A 233 -0.46 3.85 14.67
N VAL A 234 0.28 4.08 15.76
CA VAL A 234 1.69 4.48 15.71
C VAL A 234 2.56 3.25 15.92
N VAL A 235 3.33 2.87 14.90
CA VAL A 235 4.22 1.69 14.95
C VAL A 235 5.67 2.18 14.94
N ILE A 236 6.42 1.83 15.98
CA ILE A 236 7.87 2.09 16.11
C ILE A 236 8.61 0.79 15.77
N PHE A 237 9.63 0.87 14.91
CA PHE A 237 10.53 -0.25 14.63
C PHE A 237 11.91 0.04 15.25
N PRO A 238 12.21 -0.45 16.46
CA PRO A 238 13.57 -0.36 17.00
C PRO A 238 14.56 -1.12 16.09
N GLU A 239 15.80 -0.66 16.03
CA GLU A 239 16.93 -1.27 15.30
C GLU A 239 16.90 -1.18 13.75
N THR A 240 16.46 -0.03 13.24
CA THR A 240 16.71 0.36 11.83
C THR A 240 17.75 1.48 11.76
N PRO A 241 18.58 1.58 10.70
CA PRO A 241 19.57 2.67 10.56
C PRO A 241 18.96 4.08 10.58
N GLN A 242 17.64 4.16 10.36
CA GLN A 242 16.77 5.31 10.64
C GLN A 242 15.44 4.76 11.16
N GLU A 243 15.09 5.03 12.43
CA GLU A 243 13.81 4.67 13.02
C GLU A 243 12.66 5.27 12.19
N MET A 244 11.86 4.41 11.57
CA MET A 244 10.70 4.83 10.79
C MET A 244 9.44 4.75 11.67
N ILE A 245 8.83 5.90 11.94
CA ILE A 245 7.61 6.00 12.73
C ILE A 245 6.43 6.25 11.77
N LEU A 246 5.33 5.54 11.99
CA LEU A 246 4.10 5.72 11.20
C LEU A 246 3.05 6.42 12.04
N VAL A 247 2.21 7.23 11.40
CA VAL A 247 1.07 7.87 12.04
C VAL A 247 -0.13 7.81 11.10
N GLU A 248 -1.18 7.05 11.47
CA GLU A 248 -2.41 6.89 10.68
C GLU A 248 -2.14 6.45 9.21
N GLY A 249 -1.07 5.68 9.01
CA GLY A 249 -0.65 5.17 7.70
C GLY A 249 0.30 6.08 6.91
N ALA A 250 0.60 7.29 7.39
CA ALA A 250 1.60 8.18 6.82
C ALA A 250 2.97 8.03 7.50
N ILE A 251 4.05 8.33 6.78
CA ILE A 251 5.42 8.29 7.30
C ILE A 251 5.65 9.55 8.13
N LEU A 252 5.88 9.39 9.44
CA LEU A 252 6.20 10.50 10.33
C LEU A 252 7.69 10.84 10.21
N ILE A 253 7.96 12.08 9.84
CA ILE A 253 9.30 12.65 9.80
C ILE A 253 9.39 13.71 10.87
N GLN A 254 10.29 13.45 11.81
CA GLN A 254 10.54 14.30 12.96
C GLN A 254 11.80 15.13 12.75
N ARG A 255 11.66 16.45 12.88
CA ARG A 255 12.74 17.43 12.72
C ARG A 255 12.57 18.56 13.72
N ASP A 256 13.64 19.25 14.07
CA ASP A 256 13.52 20.54 14.73
C ASP A 256 13.01 21.55 13.70
N LEU A 257 11.73 21.91 13.80
CA LEU A 257 11.06 22.86 12.92
C LEU A 257 10.73 24.20 13.59
N ALA A 258 11.08 24.41 14.86
CA ALA A 258 10.58 25.55 15.63
C ALA A 258 11.65 26.63 15.81
N THR A 259 11.16 27.86 15.97
CA THR A 259 11.95 29.01 16.41
C THR A 259 11.07 29.93 17.27
N GLU A 260 11.71 30.68 18.17
CA GLU A 260 11.05 31.67 19.02
C GLU A 260 11.21 33.06 18.41
N VAL A 261 10.10 33.72 18.08
CA VAL A 261 10.11 35.03 17.42
C VAL A 261 9.30 36.02 18.23
N MET A 262 9.84 37.20 18.45
CA MET A 262 9.11 38.31 19.08
C MET A 262 8.08 38.87 18.09
N ASP A 263 6.80 38.61 18.34
CA ASP A 263 5.70 38.95 17.44
C ASP A 263 4.52 39.55 18.22
N ILE A 264 3.58 40.17 17.51
CA ILE A 264 2.36 40.72 18.11
C ILE A 264 1.33 39.61 18.24
N ASP A 265 0.95 39.31 19.48
CA ASP A 265 -0.12 38.37 19.77
C ASP A 265 -1.44 38.90 19.20
N ARG A 266 -2.08 38.11 18.33
CA ARG A 266 -3.30 38.52 17.62
C ARG A 266 -4.53 38.64 18.51
N PHE A 267 -4.51 38.02 19.69
CA PHE A 267 -5.60 38.07 20.67
C PHE A 267 -5.39 39.21 21.66
N THR A 268 -4.15 39.47 22.08
CA THR A 268 -3.85 40.48 23.12
C THR A 268 -3.29 41.79 22.59
N GLY A 269 -2.84 41.84 21.33
CA GLY A 269 -2.21 43.01 20.71
C GLY A 269 -0.82 43.34 21.26
N GLN A 270 -0.28 42.51 22.16
CA GLN A 270 1.01 42.76 22.81
C GLN A 270 2.16 42.06 22.11
N LYS A 271 3.31 42.72 22.06
CA LYS A 271 4.55 42.15 21.52
C LYS A 271 5.12 41.17 22.53
N ARG A 272 5.18 39.88 22.17
CA ARG A 272 5.60 38.78 23.04
C ARG A 272 6.32 37.70 22.23
N LEU A 273 7.14 36.90 22.91
CA LEU A 273 7.90 35.81 22.29
C LEU A 273 6.95 34.67 21.91
N MET A 274 6.82 34.32 20.64
CA MET A 274 5.90 33.28 20.14
C MET A 274 6.65 32.13 19.48
N VAL A 275 6.10 30.92 19.54
CA VAL A 275 6.63 29.75 18.82
C VAL A 275 6.10 29.78 17.40
N ARG A 276 7.01 29.76 16.41
CA ARG A 276 6.69 29.72 14.97
C ARG A 276 7.49 28.62 14.30
N HIS A 277 6.98 28.13 13.17
CA HIS A 277 7.81 27.33 12.28
C HIS A 277 8.97 28.18 11.79
N ASP A 278 10.17 27.62 11.85
CA ASP A 278 11.37 28.23 11.30
C ASP A 278 11.38 28.07 9.77
N PRO A 279 11.43 29.16 8.99
CA PRO A 279 11.40 29.08 7.53
C PRO A 279 12.56 28.28 6.95
N GLU A 280 13.77 28.42 7.50
CA GLU A 280 14.97 27.75 6.99
C GLU A 280 14.92 26.26 7.30
N LYS A 281 14.64 25.89 8.56
CA LYS A 281 14.55 24.49 8.97
C LYS A 281 13.41 23.76 8.25
N LEU A 282 12.25 24.41 8.09
CA LEU A 282 11.13 23.85 7.35
C LEU A 282 11.46 23.68 5.86
N GLY A 283 12.08 24.69 5.25
CA GLY A 283 12.53 24.62 3.86
C GLY A 283 13.55 23.52 3.62
N GLU A 284 14.49 23.32 4.55
CA GLU A 284 15.45 22.22 4.51
C GLU A 284 14.78 20.85 4.68
N ALA A 285 13.86 20.71 5.63
CA ALA A 285 13.12 19.47 5.82
C ALA A 285 12.31 19.10 4.57
N LEU A 286 11.64 20.08 3.95
CA LEU A 286 10.94 19.89 2.67
C LEU A 286 11.91 19.61 1.52
N ARG A 287 13.10 20.23 1.48
CA ARG A 287 14.15 19.89 0.50
C ARG A 287 14.68 18.49 0.64
N SER A 288 15.05 18.06 1.83
CA SER A 288 15.49 16.69 2.08
C SER A 288 14.39 15.71 1.65
N LEU A 289 13.15 15.97 2.08
CA LEU A 289 12.00 15.17 1.70
C LEU A 289 11.84 15.12 0.18
N LEU A 290 11.76 16.28 -0.48
CA LEU A 290 11.48 16.42 -1.92
C LEU A 290 12.64 15.98 -2.84
N GLN A 291 13.90 16.13 -2.40
CA GLN A 291 15.10 15.71 -3.14
C GLN A 291 15.26 14.19 -3.15
N ASP A 292 14.90 13.51 -2.05
CA ASP A 292 14.85 12.05 -2.03
C ASP A 292 13.86 11.52 -3.09
N TYR A 293 12.79 12.26 -3.43
CA TYR A 293 11.88 11.84 -4.52
C TYR A 293 12.48 11.98 -5.92
N ALA A 294 13.27 13.02 -6.19
CA ALA A 294 13.95 13.14 -7.49
C ALA A 294 14.94 11.98 -7.72
N LEU A 295 15.46 11.40 -6.64
CA LEU A 295 16.22 10.14 -6.65
C LEU A 295 15.29 8.90 -6.72
N GLN A 296 14.10 8.91 -6.10
CA GLN A 296 13.12 7.82 -6.11
C GLN A 296 12.27 7.71 -7.39
N GLU A 297 12.12 8.74 -8.22
CA GLU A 297 11.48 8.59 -9.55
C GLU A 297 12.18 7.54 -10.41
N ARG A 298 13.49 7.30 -10.17
CA ARG A 298 14.25 6.22 -10.80
C ARG A 298 13.92 4.82 -10.25
N LEU A 299 13.23 4.75 -9.11
CA LEU A 299 12.87 3.54 -8.39
C LEU A 299 11.35 3.33 -8.31
N SER A 300 10.53 4.17 -8.97
CA SER A 300 9.10 4.27 -8.66
C SER A 300 8.36 2.95 -8.90
N VAL A 301 8.00 2.29 -7.82
CA VAL A 301 7.02 1.21 -7.84
C VAL A 301 5.64 1.85 -7.61
N SER A 302 4.75 1.75 -8.58
CA SER A 302 3.36 2.21 -8.40
C SER A 302 2.71 1.45 -7.25
N ARG A 303 2.10 2.14 -6.27
CA ARG A 303 1.34 1.46 -5.20
C ARG A 303 0.25 0.52 -5.72
N ALA A 304 -0.26 0.77 -6.93
CA ALA A 304 -1.31 -0.02 -7.55
C ALA A 304 -0.92 -1.49 -7.83
N ILE A 305 0.39 -1.81 -7.92
CA ILE A 305 0.82 -3.20 -8.15
C ILE A 305 0.92 -4.03 -6.88
N PHE A 306 0.89 -3.40 -5.70
CA PHE A 306 0.75 -4.08 -4.41
C PHE A 306 -0.73 -4.35 -4.17
N ARG A 307 -1.15 -5.58 -4.47
CA ARG A 307 -2.51 -6.05 -4.19
C ARG A 307 -2.59 -6.53 -2.75
N GLU A 308 -3.77 -6.99 -2.34
CA GLU A 308 -3.99 -7.47 -0.97
C GLU A 308 -3.12 -8.68 -0.62
N TYR A 309 -2.86 -9.58 -1.59
CA TYR A 309 -2.23 -10.89 -1.36
C TYR A 309 -0.89 -11.10 -2.06
N ASP A 310 -0.57 -10.30 -3.08
CA ASP A 310 0.64 -10.44 -3.89
C ASP A 310 0.96 -9.15 -4.65
N ILE A 311 2.05 -9.18 -5.41
CA ILE A 311 2.46 -8.09 -6.29
C ILE A 311 2.16 -8.53 -7.73
N ARG A 312 1.38 -7.76 -8.50
CA ARG A 312 1.11 -8.04 -9.92
C ARG A 312 1.01 -6.77 -10.74
N GLY A 313 1.55 -6.81 -11.95
CA GLY A 313 1.42 -5.71 -12.93
C GLY A 313 1.82 -6.14 -14.34
N ILE A 314 1.51 -5.28 -15.31
CA ILE A 314 1.92 -5.46 -16.71
C ILE A 314 3.42 -5.20 -16.82
N VAL A 315 4.14 -6.12 -17.47
CA VAL A 315 5.60 -6.04 -17.61
C VAL A 315 5.98 -4.90 -18.54
N GLY A 316 7.01 -4.14 -18.13
CA GLY A 316 7.54 -3.02 -18.92
C GLY A 316 6.84 -1.68 -18.69
N SER A 317 5.58 -1.67 -18.24
CA SER A 317 4.86 -0.46 -17.84
C SER A 317 4.75 -0.33 -16.32
N GLU A 318 4.17 -1.33 -15.66
CA GLU A 318 3.92 -1.30 -14.20
C GLU A 318 4.98 -2.10 -13.44
N LEU A 319 5.45 -3.20 -14.02
CA LEU A 319 6.47 -4.08 -13.44
C LEU A 319 7.76 -3.99 -14.28
N THR A 320 8.67 -3.11 -13.86
CA THR A 320 9.97 -2.92 -14.50
C THR A 320 11.07 -3.74 -13.81
N ARG A 321 12.20 -3.96 -14.49
CA ARG A 321 13.35 -4.68 -13.90
C ARG A 321 13.90 -3.96 -12.66
N THR A 322 13.98 -2.63 -12.70
CA THR A 322 14.46 -1.81 -11.57
C THR A 322 13.51 -1.87 -10.38
N ALA A 323 12.21 -1.85 -10.64
CA ALA A 323 11.19 -2.03 -9.61
C ALA A 323 11.34 -3.39 -8.92
N VAL A 324 11.46 -4.46 -9.71
CA VAL A 324 11.60 -5.84 -9.19
C VAL A 324 12.92 -6.06 -8.46
N GLU A 325 14.01 -5.45 -8.90
CA GLU A 325 15.28 -5.45 -8.15
C GLU A 325 15.11 -4.77 -6.78
N SER A 326 14.45 -3.61 -6.75
CA SER A 326 14.15 -2.89 -5.51
C SER A 326 13.25 -3.70 -4.57
N MET A 327 12.26 -4.41 -5.12
CA MET A 327 11.43 -5.35 -4.36
C MET A 327 12.22 -6.51 -3.79
N GLY A 328 13.12 -7.11 -4.56
CA GLY A 328 14.03 -8.14 -4.06
C GLY A 328 14.86 -7.62 -2.88
N ARG A 329 15.42 -6.42 -3.02
CA ARG A 329 16.22 -5.80 -1.95
C ARG A 329 15.40 -5.46 -0.71
N ALA A 330 14.19 -4.94 -0.90
CA ALA A 330 13.25 -4.64 0.18
C ALA A 330 12.82 -5.92 0.92
N PHE A 331 12.49 -6.97 0.19
CA PHE A 331 12.09 -8.24 0.78
C PHE A 331 13.24 -8.92 1.52
N GLY A 332 14.46 -8.90 0.96
CA GLY A 332 15.65 -9.39 1.66
C GLY A 332 15.95 -8.62 2.95
N THR A 333 15.74 -7.30 2.93
CA THR A 333 15.84 -6.44 4.12
C THR A 333 14.78 -6.81 5.15
N TYR A 334 13.54 -7.02 4.70
CA TYR A 334 12.42 -7.37 5.56
C TYR A 334 12.61 -8.73 6.24
N ILE A 335 13.06 -9.75 5.51
CA ILE A 335 13.37 -11.08 6.07
C ILE A 335 14.42 -10.96 7.17
N GLN A 336 15.54 -10.28 6.89
CA GLN A 336 16.60 -10.08 7.88
C GLN A 336 16.10 -9.41 9.16
N ARG A 337 15.27 -8.36 9.04
CA ARG A 337 14.69 -7.68 10.20
C ARG A 337 13.69 -8.54 10.96
N ARG A 338 12.92 -9.38 10.26
CA ARG A 338 11.85 -10.18 10.88
C ARG A 338 12.36 -11.47 11.51
N THR A 339 13.38 -12.09 10.94
CA THR A 339 13.84 -13.43 11.36
C THR A 339 15.27 -13.45 11.91
N GLY A 340 16.04 -12.37 11.72
CA GLY A 340 17.48 -12.33 12.04
C GLY A 340 18.35 -13.19 11.12
N ARG A 341 17.77 -13.74 10.05
CA ARG A 341 18.43 -14.67 9.10
C ARG A 341 18.28 -14.17 7.66
N ARG A 342 18.85 -14.87 6.68
CA ARG A 342 19.08 -14.31 5.34
C ARG A 342 18.97 -15.32 4.19
N GLN A 343 18.46 -16.53 4.41
CA GLN A 343 18.34 -17.56 3.37
C GLN A 343 16.95 -17.54 2.75
N ILE A 344 16.89 -17.38 1.42
CA ILE A 344 15.63 -17.15 0.70
C ILE A 344 15.56 -18.03 -0.55
N ILE A 345 14.47 -18.77 -0.70
CA ILE A 345 14.16 -19.52 -1.93
C ILE A 345 13.77 -18.56 -3.05
N LEU A 346 14.23 -18.81 -4.27
CA LEU A 346 13.76 -18.14 -5.47
C LEU A 346 13.31 -19.16 -6.51
N GLY A 347 12.01 -19.12 -6.84
CA GLY A 347 11.43 -19.88 -7.93
C GLY A 347 10.75 -18.96 -8.96
N ARG A 348 10.38 -19.52 -10.10
CA ARG A 348 9.66 -18.79 -11.16
C ARG A 348 8.74 -19.68 -11.99
N ASP A 349 7.73 -19.09 -12.62
CA ASP A 349 6.90 -19.76 -13.61
C ASP A 349 7.52 -19.74 -15.03
N THR A 350 6.72 -20.14 -16.02
CA THR A 350 7.11 -20.30 -17.43
C THR A 350 6.94 -19.05 -18.31
N ARG A 351 6.47 -17.91 -17.76
CA ARG A 351 6.27 -16.70 -18.57
C ARG A 351 7.57 -16.22 -19.18
N ALA A 352 7.52 -15.67 -20.39
CA ALA A 352 8.70 -15.17 -21.10
C ALA A 352 9.49 -14.11 -20.28
N SER A 353 8.78 -13.30 -19.49
CA SER A 353 9.36 -12.27 -18.63
C SER A 353 9.96 -12.82 -17.32
N SER A 354 9.55 -14.01 -16.86
CA SER A 354 9.91 -14.54 -15.53
C SER A 354 11.41 -14.80 -15.36
N ALA A 355 12.10 -15.23 -16.41
CA ALA A 355 13.56 -15.43 -16.34
C ALA A 355 14.34 -14.13 -16.10
N ALA A 356 13.91 -13.03 -16.73
CA ALA A 356 14.56 -11.73 -16.56
C ALA A 356 14.22 -11.10 -15.19
N LEU A 357 12.97 -11.23 -14.76
CA LEU A 357 12.53 -10.72 -13.46
C LEU A 357 13.12 -11.50 -12.28
N SER A 358 13.22 -12.83 -12.37
CA SER A 358 13.91 -13.67 -11.39
C SER A 358 15.37 -13.25 -11.18
N LYS A 359 16.10 -12.93 -12.27
CA LYS A 359 17.46 -12.36 -12.16
C LYS A 359 17.48 -11.01 -11.43
N ALA A 360 16.49 -10.15 -11.67
CA ALA A 360 16.38 -8.87 -10.98
C ALA A 360 16.09 -9.05 -9.47
N VAL A 361 15.16 -9.95 -9.12
CA VAL A 361 14.89 -10.33 -7.72
C VAL A 361 16.16 -10.83 -7.04
N ALA A 362 16.86 -11.79 -7.66
CA ALA A 362 18.10 -12.35 -7.12
C ALA A 362 19.14 -11.25 -6.88
N LYS A 363 19.32 -10.33 -7.83
CA LYS A 363 20.25 -9.21 -7.69
C LYS A 363 19.91 -8.32 -6.50
N GLY A 364 18.62 -7.99 -6.32
CA GLY A 364 18.15 -7.22 -5.17
C GLY A 364 18.39 -7.93 -3.83
N LEU A 365 18.05 -9.22 -3.75
CA LEU A 365 18.27 -10.04 -2.56
C LEU A 365 19.75 -10.13 -2.19
N ILE A 366 20.62 -10.39 -3.17
CA ILE A 366 22.07 -10.46 -2.99
C ILE A 366 22.63 -9.11 -2.50
N ALA A 367 22.17 -8.00 -3.06
CA ALA A 367 22.58 -6.66 -2.64
C ALA A 367 22.13 -6.31 -1.21
N ALA A 368 21.06 -6.95 -0.72
CA ALA A 368 20.65 -6.86 0.68
C ALA A 368 21.50 -7.74 1.62
N GLY A 369 22.43 -8.55 1.09
CA GLY A 369 23.24 -9.50 1.86
C GLY A 369 22.63 -10.90 1.99
N CYS A 370 21.58 -11.23 1.24
CA CYS A 370 20.90 -12.52 1.36
C CYS A 370 21.58 -13.66 0.59
N GLU A 371 21.40 -14.88 1.09
CA GLU A 371 21.77 -16.13 0.42
C GLU A 371 20.55 -16.67 -0.35
N VAL A 372 20.60 -16.57 -1.67
CA VAL A 372 19.50 -16.96 -2.57
C VAL A 372 19.67 -18.42 -2.99
N ILE A 373 18.70 -19.26 -2.67
CA ILE A 373 18.61 -20.63 -3.17
C ILE A 373 17.64 -20.64 -4.35
N ASP A 374 18.20 -20.65 -5.56
CA ASP A 374 17.45 -20.68 -6.80
C ASP A 374 17.05 -22.10 -7.16
N ILE A 375 15.74 -22.35 -7.19
CA ILE A 375 15.13 -23.65 -7.53
C ILE A 375 14.62 -23.71 -8.97
N GLY A 376 14.88 -22.66 -9.75
CA GLY A 376 14.59 -22.62 -11.18
C GLY A 376 13.11 -22.43 -11.51
N GLN A 377 12.71 -22.99 -12.66
CA GLN A 377 11.34 -22.93 -13.16
C GLN A 377 10.51 -24.05 -12.54
N VAL A 378 9.64 -23.71 -11.59
CA VAL A 378 8.85 -24.67 -10.80
C VAL A 378 7.47 -24.11 -10.46
N PRO A 379 6.46 -24.96 -10.19
CA PRO A 379 5.20 -24.53 -9.61
C PRO A 379 5.36 -23.83 -8.26
N THR A 380 4.45 -22.91 -7.94
CA THR A 380 4.41 -22.16 -6.68
C THR A 380 4.46 -23.06 -5.44
N PRO A 381 3.75 -24.21 -5.36
CA PRO A 381 3.85 -25.10 -4.21
C PRO A 381 5.25 -25.67 -3.95
N LEU A 382 6.12 -25.76 -4.97
CA LEU A 382 7.49 -26.24 -4.79
C LEU A 382 8.35 -25.19 -4.08
N ALA A 383 8.08 -23.89 -4.26
CA ALA A 383 8.74 -22.84 -3.50
C ALA A 383 8.40 -22.96 -2.00
N SER A 384 7.11 -23.14 -1.66
CA SER A 384 6.68 -23.37 -0.28
C SER A 384 7.30 -24.64 0.33
N PHE A 385 7.32 -25.73 -0.44
CA PHE A 385 7.96 -26.98 -0.01
C PHE A 385 9.47 -26.79 0.22
N ALA A 386 10.15 -26.05 -0.65
CA ALA A 386 11.58 -25.76 -0.54
C ALA A 386 11.91 -25.04 0.76
N VAL A 387 11.06 -24.10 1.20
CA VAL A 387 11.29 -23.38 2.47
C VAL A 387 11.41 -24.34 3.64
N ASN A 388 10.45 -25.27 3.77
CA ASN A 388 10.47 -26.27 4.82
C ASN A 388 11.57 -27.32 4.62
N HIS A 389 11.79 -27.77 3.38
CA HIS A 389 12.77 -28.81 3.08
C HIS A 389 14.21 -28.37 3.34
N PHE A 390 14.55 -27.12 2.97
CA PHE A 390 15.89 -26.54 3.18
C PHE A 390 16.02 -25.78 4.49
N TRP A 391 14.95 -25.68 5.30
CA TRP A 391 14.94 -24.98 6.59
C TRP A 391 15.35 -23.51 6.50
N VAL A 392 14.81 -22.79 5.52
CA VAL A 392 15.15 -21.38 5.24
C VAL A 392 14.05 -20.40 5.63
N ASP A 393 14.29 -19.11 5.44
CA ASP A 393 13.55 -18.03 6.11
C ASP A 393 12.38 -17.48 5.29
N GLY A 394 12.34 -17.77 4.00
CA GLY A 394 11.27 -17.30 3.13
C GLY A 394 11.46 -17.72 1.68
N ALA A 395 10.50 -17.34 0.85
CA ALA A 395 10.51 -17.57 -0.59
C ALA A 395 10.01 -16.38 -1.38
N VAL A 396 10.54 -16.24 -2.59
CA VAL A 396 9.98 -15.44 -3.67
C VAL A 396 9.67 -16.35 -4.84
N GLN A 397 8.41 -16.34 -5.28
CA GLN A 397 7.99 -16.97 -6.52
C GLN A 397 7.64 -15.90 -7.54
N VAL A 398 8.35 -15.87 -8.66
CA VAL A 398 8.09 -14.95 -9.78
C VAL A 398 6.97 -15.54 -10.65
N THR A 399 5.77 -14.98 -10.53
CA THR A 399 4.59 -15.44 -11.26
C THR A 399 3.46 -14.42 -11.27
N ALA A 400 2.62 -14.48 -12.30
CA ALA A 400 1.32 -13.80 -12.35
C ALA A 400 0.12 -14.76 -12.18
N SER A 401 0.36 -16.01 -11.75
CA SER A 401 -0.65 -17.06 -11.66
C SER A 401 -1.39 -17.23 -12.99
N HIS A 402 -2.72 -17.09 -13.01
CA HIS A 402 -3.57 -17.25 -14.19
C HIS A 402 -3.75 -15.99 -15.06
N ASN A 403 -3.14 -14.84 -14.72
CA ASN A 403 -3.34 -13.62 -15.51
C ASN A 403 -2.85 -13.79 -16.97
N PRO A 404 -3.28 -12.93 -17.92
CA PRO A 404 -2.77 -12.92 -19.29
C PRO A 404 -1.24 -12.83 -19.40
N ALA A 405 -0.66 -13.24 -20.53
CA ALA A 405 0.78 -13.43 -20.73
C ALA A 405 1.64 -12.18 -20.45
N GLU A 406 1.10 -10.99 -20.69
CA GLU A 406 1.76 -9.69 -20.47
C GLU A 406 1.93 -9.32 -18.99
N PHE A 407 1.22 -10.01 -18.09
CA PHE A 407 1.34 -9.80 -16.64
C PHE A 407 2.48 -10.63 -16.05
N ASN A 408 3.07 -10.10 -14.98
CA ASN A 408 3.91 -10.87 -14.06
C ASN A 408 3.77 -10.32 -12.63
N GLY A 409 4.45 -10.94 -11.68
CA GLY A 409 4.29 -10.63 -10.27
C GLY A 409 5.25 -11.38 -9.37
N LEU A 410 5.10 -11.14 -8.06
CA LEU A 410 5.85 -11.81 -7.00
C LEU A 410 4.87 -12.30 -5.93
N LYS A 411 4.93 -13.59 -5.61
CA LYS A 411 4.39 -14.14 -4.36
C LYS A 411 5.52 -14.23 -3.34
N LEU A 412 5.33 -13.65 -2.16
CA LEU A 412 6.33 -13.55 -1.11
C LEU A 412 5.90 -14.38 0.10
N GLN A 413 6.85 -15.07 0.74
CA GLN A 413 6.59 -15.90 1.92
C GLN A 413 7.65 -15.71 3.00
N VAL A 414 7.23 -15.69 4.27
CA VAL A 414 8.13 -15.72 5.44
C VAL A 414 7.91 -17.04 6.15
N GLY A 415 8.94 -17.88 6.18
CA GLY A 415 8.76 -19.29 6.49
C GLY A 415 7.65 -19.89 5.61
N MET A 416 6.64 -20.49 6.24
CA MET A 416 5.48 -21.08 5.56
C MET A 416 4.32 -20.11 5.33
N GLU A 417 4.41 -18.87 5.81
CA GLU A 417 3.32 -17.90 5.75
C GLU A 417 3.41 -17.02 4.50
N ALA A 418 2.30 -16.86 3.78
CA ALA A 418 2.21 -15.88 2.71
C ALA A 418 2.28 -14.45 3.26
N LEU A 419 3.13 -13.61 2.68
CA LEU A 419 3.24 -12.21 3.05
C LEU A 419 2.15 -11.40 2.34
N ALA A 420 1.19 -10.89 3.11
CA ALA A 420 0.00 -10.20 2.58
C ALA A 420 -0.44 -9.06 3.50
N GLY A 421 -1.43 -8.28 3.03
CA GLY A 421 -2.06 -7.21 3.81
C GLY A 421 -1.06 -6.18 4.34
N GLN A 422 -1.16 -5.87 5.64
CA GLN A 422 -0.30 -4.87 6.30
C GLN A 422 1.19 -5.26 6.27
N GLU A 423 1.52 -6.55 6.23
CA GLU A 423 2.91 -7.01 6.18
C GLU A 423 3.52 -6.78 4.79
N LEU A 424 2.76 -7.02 3.72
CA LEU A 424 3.21 -6.69 2.36
C LEU A 424 3.43 -5.18 2.18
N GLN A 425 2.61 -4.35 2.83
CA GLN A 425 2.81 -2.90 2.88
C GLN A 425 4.10 -2.49 3.61
N LYS A 426 4.67 -3.33 4.49
CA LYS A 426 6.01 -3.04 5.06
C LYS A 426 7.09 -3.12 3.99
N VAL A 427 6.99 -4.08 3.05
CA VAL A 427 7.92 -4.19 1.91
C VAL A 427 7.76 -3.01 0.95
N GLU A 428 6.53 -2.59 0.64
CA GLU A 428 6.27 -1.37 -0.15
C GLU A 428 6.92 -0.14 0.48
N ARG A 429 6.79 0.01 1.79
CA ARG A 429 7.39 1.13 2.53
C ARG A 429 8.91 1.14 2.50
N LEU A 430 9.56 -0.02 2.59
CA LEU A 430 11.01 -0.12 2.45
C LEU A 430 11.50 0.36 1.08
N ILE A 431 10.71 0.09 0.03
CA ILE A 431 11.00 0.58 -1.32
C ILE A 431 10.80 2.09 -1.37
N ALA A 432 9.66 2.57 -0.86
CA ALA A 432 9.31 3.98 -0.84
C ALA A 432 10.24 4.84 0.02
N SER A 433 10.93 4.28 1.02
CA SER A 433 11.89 5.01 1.85
C SER A 433 13.35 4.81 1.42
N GLY A 434 13.62 3.85 0.51
CA GLY A 434 14.98 3.44 0.16
C GLY A 434 15.77 2.83 1.31
N SER A 435 15.12 2.49 2.44
CA SER A 435 15.78 2.03 3.68
C SER A 435 16.17 0.56 3.61
N PHE A 436 17.03 0.22 2.65
CA PHE A 436 17.48 -1.14 2.38
C PHE A 436 18.67 -1.55 3.24
N ALA A 437 18.73 -2.84 3.58
CA ALA A 437 19.99 -3.47 3.97
C ALA A 437 20.98 -3.42 2.80
N SER A 438 22.26 -3.41 3.15
CA SER A 438 23.36 -3.51 2.20
C SER A 438 24.31 -4.60 2.67
N GLY A 439 24.74 -5.46 1.75
CA GLY A 439 25.68 -6.51 2.06
C GLY A 439 26.08 -7.30 0.82
N GLU A 440 26.94 -8.28 1.02
CA GLU A 440 27.37 -9.22 -0.01
C GLU A 440 26.68 -10.57 0.21
N GLY A 441 25.65 -10.82 -0.59
CA GLY A 441 24.94 -12.10 -0.62
C GLY A 441 25.57 -13.10 -1.60
N SER A 442 24.90 -14.25 -1.76
CA SER A 442 25.31 -15.27 -2.72
C SER A 442 24.10 -15.89 -3.42
N ARG A 443 24.34 -16.61 -4.52
CA ARG A 443 23.31 -17.40 -5.21
C ARG A 443 23.78 -18.83 -5.38
N LEU A 444 22.95 -19.78 -4.97
CA LEU A 444 23.15 -21.21 -5.12
C LEU A 444 21.98 -21.81 -5.88
N VAL A 445 22.24 -22.67 -6.87
CA VAL A 445 21.19 -23.42 -7.57
C VAL A 445 21.01 -24.77 -6.89
N ARG A 446 19.76 -25.15 -6.60
CA ARG A 446 19.42 -26.44 -5.98
C ARG A 446 18.22 -27.08 -6.67
N ASP A 447 18.27 -28.39 -6.86
CA ASP A 447 17.08 -29.15 -7.26
C ASP A 447 16.16 -29.36 -6.05
N VAL A 448 14.86 -29.09 -6.25
CA VAL A 448 13.80 -29.39 -5.28
C VAL A 448 12.76 -30.35 -5.87
N VAL A 449 12.77 -30.59 -7.18
CA VAL A 449 11.78 -31.43 -7.85
C VAL A 449 11.90 -32.87 -7.37
N TYR A 450 13.12 -33.42 -7.31
CA TYR A 450 13.32 -34.79 -6.84
C TYR A 450 12.89 -34.99 -5.36
N PRO A 451 13.33 -34.16 -4.39
CA PRO A 451 12.82 -34.23 -3.01
C PRO A 451 11.29 -34.12 -2.90
N TYR A 452 10.67 -33.25 -3.70
CA TYR A 452 9.22 -33.06 -3.70
C TYR A 452 8.48 -34.32 -4.20
N LEU A 453 8.88 -34.86 -5.35
CA LEU A 453 8.29 -36.07 -5.92
C LEU A 453 8.46 -37.28 -4.99
N ASN A 454 9.65 -37.43 -4.40
CA ASN A 454 9.88 -38.49 -3.41
C ASN A 454 8.96 -38.33 -2.20
N CYS A 455 8.77 -37.12 -1.66
CA CYS A 455 7.87 -36.89 -0.53
C CYS A 455 6.44 -37.38 -0.83
N ILE A 456 5.92 -37.09 -2.02
CA ILE A 456 4.57 -37.52 -2.44
C ILE A 456 4.51 -39.05 -2.59
N ARG A 457 5.50 -39.65 -3.28
CA ARG A 457 5.55 -41.10 -3.53
C ARG A 457 5.61 -41.94 -2.25
N HIS A 458 6.17 -41.41 -1.17
CA HIS A 458 6.18 -42.10 0.13
C HIS A 458 4.84 -41.98 0.89
N LYS A 459 3.97 -41.04 0.50
CA LYS A 459 2.69 -40.77 1.18
C LYS A 459 1.48 -41.29 0.41
N VAL A 460 1.61 -41.48 -0.90
CA VAL A 460 0.49 -41.85 -1.79
C VAL A 460 0.76 -43.23 -2.38
N CYS A 461 -0.17 -44.15 -2.13
CA CYS A 461 -0.21 -45.47 -2.77
C CYS A 461 -1.57 -45.62 -3.47
N LEU A 462 -1.55 -45.89 -4.77
CA LEU A 462 -2.77 -46.10 -5.55
C LEU A 462 -3.21 -47.57 -5.44
N SER A 463 -4.52 -47.79 -5.26
CA SER A 463 -5.08 -49.14 -5.14
C SER A 463 -5.12 -49.90 -6.47
N ARG A 464 -5.08 -49.18 -7.59
CA ARG A 464 -5.02 -49.68 -8.96
C ARG A 464 -4.34 -48.66 -9.87
N SER A 465 -4.01 -49.08 -11.09
CA SER A 465 -3.65 -48.16 -12.18
C SER A 465 -4.88 -47.34 -12.60
N PHE A 466 -4.70 -46.03 -12.78
CA PHE A 466 -5.69 -45.11 -13.32
C PHE A 466 -5.23 -44.55 -14.65
N LYS A 467 -6.17 -44.27 -15.55
CA LYS A 467 -5.94 -43.49 -16.76
C LYS A 467 -6.36 -42.05 -16.54
N VAL A 468 -5.42 -41.12 -16.57
CA VAL A 468 -5.62 -39.72 -16.15
C VAL A 468 -5.32 -38.79 -17.32
N ALA A 469 -6.28 -37.94 -17.69
CA ALA A 469 -6.02 -36.81 -18.57
C ALA A 469 -5.44 -35.65 -17.75
N VAL A 470 -4.33 -35.07 -18.18
CA VAL A 470 -3.67 -33.96 -17.48
C VAL A 470 -3.59 -32.76 -18.40
N ASP A 471 -4.24 -31.67 -18.01
CA ASP A 471 -4.16 -30.38 -18.68
C ASP A 471 -3.33 -29.40 -17.86
N ALA A 472 -2.28 -28.83 -18.46
CA ALA A 472 -1.48 -27.79 -17.79
C ALA A 472 -1.71 -26.40 -18.37
N GLY A 473 -2.52 -26.24 -19.43
CA GLY A 473 -2.74 -24.95 -20.09
C GLY A 473 -1.43 -24.24 -20.51
N ASN A 474 -0.41 -25.00 -20.89
CA ASN A 474 0.97 -24.56 -21.12
C ASN A 474 1.67 -23.87 -19.91
N GLY A 475 1.10 -24.01 -18.72
CA GLY A 475 1.69 -23.56 -17.46
C GLY A 475 2.88 -24.40 -17.00
N VAL A 476 3.45 -24.01 -15.86
CA VAL A 476 4.69 -24.61 -15.34
C VAL A 476 4.51 -26.06 -14.81
N CYS A 477 3.28 -26.48 -14.54
CA CYS A 477 2.96 -27.78 -13.93
C CYS A 477 3.15 -29.00 -14.84
N GLY A 478 3.05 -28.85 -16.15
CA GLY A 478 2.95 -29.99 -17.06
C GLY A 478 4.05 -31.05 -16.87
N PRO A 479 5.34 -30.70 -16.96
CA PRO A 479 6.42 -31.69 -16.84
C PRO A 479 6.43 -32.45 -15.53
N ILE A 480 6.20 -31.76 -14.40
CA ILE A 480 6.21 -32.38 -13.08
C ILE A 480 4.95 -33.21 -12.80
N ALA A 481 3.78 -32.76 -13.25
CA ALA A 481 2.53 -33.49 -13.13
C ALA A 481 2.56 -34.80 -13.93
N LEU A 482 3.00 -34.75 -15.19
CA LEU A 482 3.16 -35.94 -16.02
C LEU A 482 4.14 -36.95 -15.41
N ARG A 483 5.28 -36.45 -14.90
CA ARG A 483 6.28 -37.30 -14.25
C ARG A 483 5.72 -37.94 -12.99
N LEU A 484 5.08 -37.17 -12.11
CA LEU A 484 4.50 -37.67 -10.86
C LEU A 484 3.45 -38.75 -11.12
N MET A 485 2.49 -38.49 -12.00
CA MET A 485 1.41 -39.44 -12.28
C MET A 485 1.93 -40.75 -12.86
N ARG A 486 2.91 -40.70 -13.77
CA ARG A 486 3.57 -41.90 -14.31
C ARG A 486 4.35 -42.66 -13.23
N GLU A 487 5.09 -41.95 -12.37
CA GLU A 487 5.84 -42.57 -11.26
C GLU A 487 4.92 -43.18 -10.19
N LEU A 488 3.66 -42.73 -10.08
CA LEU A 488 2.62 -43.33 -9.25
C LEU A 488 1.93 -44.54 -9.93
N GLY A 489 2.26 -44.84 -11.19
CA GLY A 489 1.73 -45.98 -11.93
C GLY A 489 0.48 -45.68 -12.76
N CYS A 490 0.16 -44.42 -13.04
CA CYS A 490 -0.95 -44.05 -13.93
C CYS A 490 -0.57 -44.14 -15.42
N GLU A 491 -1.53 -44.50 -16.25
CA GLU A 491 -1.52 -44.15 -17.68
C GLU A 491 -1.92 -42.67 -17.81
N VAL A 492 -1.14 -41.87 -18.54
CA VAL A 492 -1.34 -40.42 -18.58
C VAL A 492 -1.54 -39.93 -20.00
N VAL A 493 -2.65 -39.24 -20.24
CA VAL A 493 -2.99 -38.58 -21.50
C VAL A 493 -2.73 -37.07 -21.36
N PRO A 494 -1.63 -36.55 -21.94
CA PRO A 494 -1.27 -35.14 -21.78
C PRO A 494 -2.12 -34.22 -22.67
N LEU A 495 -2.51 -33.08 -22.13
CA LEU A 495 -3.10 -31.94 -22.82
C LEU A 495 -2.30 -30.68 -22.43
N TYR A 496 -1.77 -29.97 -23.43
CA TYR A 496 -1.04 -28.70 -23.22
C TYR A 496 0.01 -28.70 -22.09
N CYS A 497 0.72 -29.83 -21.92
CA CYS A 497 1.68 -30.03 -20.83
C CYS A 497 3.10 -29.51 -21.11
N GLU A 498 3.38 -29.05 -22.33
CA GLU A 498 4.65 -28.40 -22.64
C GLU A 498 4.59 -26.92 -22.21
N PRO A 499 5.50 -26.44 -21.34
CA PRO A 499 5.45 -25.07 -20.86
C PRO A 499 5.67 -24.05 -21.98
N ASP A 500 4.71 -23.16 -22.17
CA ASP A 500 4.77 -22.04 -23.12
C ASP A 500 4.08 -20.82 -22.49
N GLY A 501 4.89 -19.81 -22.15
CA GLY A 501 4.43 -18.58 -21.51
C GLY A 501 3.57 -17.67 -22.38
N ALA A 502 3.35 -18.00 -23.66
CA ALA A 502 2.38 -17.33 -24.53
C ALA A 502 0.95 -17.83 -24.30
N PHE A 503 0.77 -18.97 -23.62
CA PHE A 503 -0.53 -19.63 -23.38
C PHE A 503 -1.40 -19.75 -24.66
N PRO A 504 -0.92 -20.42 -25.73
CA PRO A 504 -1.50 -20.31 -27.07
C PRO A 504 -2.85 -21.02 -27.26
N HIS A 505 -3.26 -21.90 -26.36
CA HIS A 505 -4.48 -22.72 -26.51
C HIS A 505 -5.67 -22.13 -25.77
N HIS A 506 -5.58 -22.03 -24.44
CA HIS A 506 -6.55 -21.36 -23.59
C HIS A 506 -5.85 -20.74 -22.37
N PRO A 507 -6.48 -19.75 -21.70
CA PRO A 507 -5.97 -19.25 -20.44
C PRO A 507 -5.81 -20.39 -19.41
N PRO A 508 -4.70 -20.44 -18.65
CA PRO A 508 -4.49 -21.47 -17.63
C PRO A 508 -5.24 -21.10 -16.33
N ASP A 509 -6.57 -21.02 -16.42
CA ASP A 509 -7.47 -20.77 -15.29
C ASP A 509 -8.57 -21.84 -15.22
N PRO A 510 -8.37 -22.93 -14.46
CA PRO A 510 -9.32 -24.03 -14.37
C PRO A 510 -10.58 -23.69 -13.58
N SER A 511 -10.69 -22.49 -12.99
CA SER A 511 -11.95 -22.02 -12.39
C SER A 511 -13.00 -21.58 -13.42
N GLN A 512 -12.61 -21.37 -14.69
CA GLN A 512 -13.55 -21.10 -15.77
C GLN A 512 -13.89 -22.38 -16.51
N ALA A 513 -15.18 -22.73 -16.58
CA ALA A 513 -15.63 -23.99 -17.18
C ALA A 513 -15.28 -24.09 -18.67
N GLU A 514 -15.21 -22.96 -19.39
CA GLU A 514 -14.80 -22.91 -20.79
C GLU A 514 -13.38 -23.40 -21.04
N ASN A 515 -12.47 -23.20 -20.07
CA ASN A 515 -11.07 -23.64 -20.17
C ASN A 515 -10.93 -25.15 -19.91
N LEU A 516 -11.99 -25.83 -19.45
CA LEU A 516 -12.00 -27.27 -19.18
C LEU A 516 -12.66 -28.08 -20.31
N ARG A 517 -13.19 -27.43 -21.34
CA ARG A 517 -13.96 -28.10 -22.41
C ARG A 517 -13.14 -29.14 -23.16
N GLU A 518 -11.90 -28.81 -23.52
CA GLU A 518 -11.03 -29.72 -24.26
C GLU A 518 -10.59 -30.89 -23.37
N LEU A 519 -10.29 -30.64 -22.10
CA LEU A 519 -10.03 -31.69 -21.13
C LEU A 519 -11.23 -32.64 -20.99
N ALA A 520 -12.44 -32.12 -20.86
CA ALA A 520 -13.65 -32.93 -20.76
C ALA A 520 -13.89 -33.80 -21.99
N GLN A 521 -13.70 -33.24 -23.19
CA GLN A 521 -13.77 -34.00 -24.43
C GLN A 521 -12.71 -35.09 -24.49
N LEU A 522 -11.46 -34.77 -24.11
CA LEU A 522 -10.36 -35.72 -24.10
C LEU A 522 -10.61 -36.87 -23.14
N VAL A 523 -11.14 -36.60 -21.94
CA VAL A 523 -11.50 -37.62 -20.95
C VAL A 523 -12.48 -38.64 -21.54
N VAL A 524 -13.57 -38.17 -22.16
CA VAL A 524 -14.59 -39.03 -22.76
C VAL A 524 -14.04 -39.80 -23.96
N GLN A 525 -13.32 -39.12 -24.86
CA GLN A 525 -12.77 -39.71 -26.09
C GLN A 525 -11.72 -40.79 -25.83
N THR A 526 -10.94 -40.64 -24.76
CA THR A 526 -9.85 -41.58 -24.42
C THR A 526 -10.21 -42.52 -23.28
N HIS A 527 -11.45 -42.45 -22.78
CA HIS A 527 -11.96 -43.22 -21.65
C HIS A 527 -11.06 -43.10 -20.41
N CYS A 528 -10.67 -41.87 -20.07
CA CYS A 528 -9.93 -41.61 -18.83
C CYS A 528 -10.85 -41.79 -17.61
N ASP A 529 -10.27 -42.24 -16.49
CA ASP A 529 -10.95 -42.33 -15.20
C ASP A 529 -11.23 -40.94 -14.59
N VAL A 530 -10.37 -39.95 -14.90
CA VAL A 530 -10.48 -38.57 -14.40
C VAL A 530 -9.63 -37.62 -15.26
N GLY A 531 -10.08 -36.37 -15.38
CA GLY A 531 -9.30 -35.25 -15.92
C GLY A 531 -8.85 -34.30 -14.80
N ILE A 532 -7.59 -33.84 -14.85
CA ILE A 532 -7.02 -32.87 -13.91
C ILE A 532 -6.42 -31.72 -14.71
N ALA A 533 -6.93 -30.51 -14.47
CA ALA A 533 -6.37 -29.28 -15.01
C ALA A 533 -5.59 -28.53 -13.92
N PHE A 534 -4.49 -27.88 -14.29
CA PHE A 534 -3.73 -26.98 -13.42
C PHE A 534 -3.86 -25.53 -13.88
N ASP A 535 -3.76 -24.59 -12.93
CA ASP A 535 -3.56 -23.19 -13.29
C ASP A 535 -2.09 -22.87 -13.63
N GLY A 536 -1.84 -21.65 -14.11
CA GLY A 536 -0.55 -21.28 -14.72
C GLY A 536 0.68 -21.50 -13.83
N ASP A 537 0.53 -21.40 -12.50
CA ASP A 537 1.59 -21.58 -11.52
C ASP A 537 1.39 -22.76 -10.56
N GLY A 538 0.28 -23.49 -10.68
CA GLY A 538 0.11 -24.81 -10.10
C GLY A 538 -0.37 -24.87 -8.66
N ASP A 539 -0.87 -23.76 -8.10
CA ASP A 539 -1.46 -23.77 -6.76
C ASP A 539 -2.97 -24.02 -6.77
N ARG A 540 -3.58 -24.14 -7.96
CA ARG A 540 -4.99 -24.51 -8.15
C ARG A 540 -5.14 -25.67 -9.15
N ILE A 541 -6.20 -26.44 -8.94
CA ILE A 541 -6.61 -27.53 -9.83
C ILE A 541 -8.08 -27.40 -10.22
N GLY A 542 -8.44 -27.92 -11.39
CA GLY A 542 -9.79 -28.26 -11.80
C GLY A 542 -9.90 -29.77 -12.04
N ILE A 543 -11.08 -30.33 -11.80
CA ILE A 543 -11.32 -31.78 -11.94
C ILE A 543 -12.50 -32.00 -12.88
N VAL A 544 -12.35 -32.96 -13.77
CA VAL A 544 -13.41 -33.46 -14.66
C VAL A 544 -13.60 -34.96 -14.40
N ASP A 545 -14.84 -35.41 -14.22
CA ASP A 545 -15.15 -36.82 -13.99
C ASP A 545 -15.09 -37.67 -15.28
N GLU A 546 -15.32 -38.99 -15.16
CA GLU A 546 -15.24 -39.93 -16.29
C GLU A 546 -16.28 -39.67 -17.40
N ARG A 547 -17.30 -38.85 -17.12
CA ARG A 547 -18.38 -38.49 -18.05
C ARG A 547 -18.11 -37.17 -18.76
N GLY A 548 -17.03 -36.48 -18.41
CA GLY A 548 -16.71 -35.15 -18.94
C GLY A 548 -17.37 -34.03 -18.15
N GLU A 549 -17.93 -34.29 -16.97
CA GLU A 549 -18.58 -33.27 -16.15
C GLU A 549 -17.57 -32.59 -15.22
N VAL A 550 -17.61 -31.26 -15.14
CA VAL A 550 -16.74 -30.49 -14.25
C VAL A 550 -17.17 -30.71 -12.79
N VAL A 551 -16.24 -31.17 -11.95
CA VAL A 551 -16.49 -31.41 -10.53
C VAL A 551 -16.29 -30.12 -9.73
N PRO A 552 -17.31 -29.65 -8.97
CA PRO A 552 -17.19 -28.42 -8.19
C PRO A 552 -16.11 -28.48 -7.09
N PRO A 553 -15.41 -27.37 -6.79
CA PRO A 553 -14.34 -27.34 -5.79
C PRO A 553 -14.68 -27.78 -4.38
N ASP A 554 -15.87 -27.42 -3.92
CA ASP A 554 -16.35 -27.83 -2.60
C ASP A 554 -16.61 -29.35 -2.51
N THR A 555 -16.93 -29.99 -3.63
CA THR A 555 -17.15 -31.44 -3.71
C THR A 555 -15.86 -32.21 -3.50
N TYR A 556 -14.78 -31.86 -4.20
CA TYR A 556 -13.50 -32.54 -3.97
C TYR A 556 -12.84 -32.11 -2.66
N LEU A 557 -13.10 -30.90 -2.15
CA LEU A 557 -12.71 -30.53 -0.78
C LEU A 557 -13.39 -31.41 0.27
N LEU A 558 -14.67 -31.75 0.09
CA LEU A 558 -15.36 -32.70 0.97
C LEU A 558 -14.73 -34.11 0.90
N LEU A 559 -14.28 -34.55 -0.28
CA LEU A 559 -13.55 -35.82 -0.42
C LEU A 559 -12.23 -35.79 0.36
N TYR A 560 -11.46 -34.70 0.27
CA TYR A 560 -10.23 -34.52 1.03
C TYR A 560 -10.48 -34.46 2.54
N ALA A 561 -11.50 -33.71 2.96
CA ALA A 561 -11.89 -33.62 4.36
C ALA A 561 -12.28 -34.99 4.94
N ARG A 562 -13.08 -35.77 4.20
CA ARG A 562 -13.47 -37.13 4.61
C ARG A 562 -12.25 -38.04 4.81
N GLU A 563 -11.26 -37.96 3.93
CA GLU A 563 -10.03 -38.76 4.08
C GLU A 563 -9.21 -38.29 5.28
N ALA A 564 -8.97 -36.98 5.41
CA ALA A 564 -8.18 -36.41 6.50
C ALA A 564 -8.79 -36.69 7.88
N LEU A 565 -10.12 -36.65 8.01
CA LEU A 565 -10.85 -36.91 9.26
C LEU A 565 -10.79 -38.37 9.72
N ARG A 566 -10.30 -39.31 8.89
CA ARG A 566 -10.03 -40.69 9.34
C ARG A 566 -8.96 -40.76 10.41
N ALA A 567 -8.04 -39.78 10.46
CA ALA A 567 -7.03 -39.67 11.50
C ALA A 567 -7.58 -39.15 12.84
N GLY A 568 -8.82 -38.65 12.85
CA GLY A 568 -9.50 -38.12 14.03
C GLY A 568 -10.24 -36.80 13.75
N PRO A 569 -11.00 -36.29 14.73
CA PRO A 569 -11.70 -35.01 14.60
C PRO A 569 -10.72 -33.86 14.32
N GLY A 570 -11.10 -32.96 13.40
CA GLY A 570 -10.28 -31.82 13.02
C GLY A 570 -11.10 -30.67 12.43
N LYS A 571 -10.50 -29.48 12.37
CA LYS A 571 -11.09 -28.32 11.70
C LYS A 571 -10.97 -28.49 10.19
N VAL A 572 -12.03 -28.19 9.46
CA VAL A 572 -12.02 -28.06 7.99
C VAL A 572 -12.37 -26.62 7.65
N VAL A 573 -11.38 -25.88 7.15
CA VAL A 573 -11.53 -24.46 6.83
C VAL A 573 -11.91 -24.30 5.36
N PHE A 574 -12.94 -23.50 5.07
CA PHE A 574 -13.38 -23.23 3.70
C PHE A 574 -13.96 -21.82 3.56
N GLU A 575 -14.01 -21.32 2.34
CA GLU A 575 -14.48 -19.97 2.08
C GLU A 575 -16.01 -19.84 2.04
N VAL A 576 -16.51 -18.60 2.16
CA VAL A 576 -17.95 -18.27 2.16
C VAL A 576 -18.73 -18.70 0.91
N ARG A 577 -18.05 -19.03 -0.20
CA ARG A 577 -18.68 -19.41 -1.48
C ARG A 577 -18.98 -20.91 -1.59
N CYS A 578 -18.46 -21.74 -0.69
CA CYS A 578 -18.71 -23.17 -0.72
C CYS A 578 -20.17 -23.50 -0.36
N SER A 579 -20.71 -24.57 -0.95
CA SER A 579 -22.10 -24.99 -0.69
C SER A 579 -22.32 -25.52 0.74
N GLU A 580 -23.58 -25.53 1.16
CA GLU A 580 -24.03 -26.12 2.43
C GLU A 580 -23.70 -27.62 2.53
N ALA A 581 -23.62 -28.32 1.40
CA ALA A 581 -23.25 -29.74 1.35
C ALA A 581 -21.85 -30.01 1.93
N LEU A 582 -20.89 -29.09 1.76
CA LEU A 582 -19.57 -29.21 2.38
C LEU A 582 -19.68 -29.08 3.91
N PHE A 583 -20.47 -28.12 4.40
CA PHE A 583 -20.65 -27.89 5.83
C PHE A 583 -21.29 -29.09 6.52
N ASP A 584 -22.37 -29.63 5.95
CA ASP A 584 -23.05 -30.82 6.47
C ASP A 584 -22.18 -32.06 6.35
N GLY A 585 -21.48 -32.21 5.22
CA GLY A 585 -20.56 -33.31 4.98
C GLY A 585 -19.43 -33.36 6.01
N VAL A 586 -18.79 -32.23 6.29
CA VAL A 586 -17.73 -32.13 7.31
C VAL A 586 -18.26 -32.57 8.68
N ARG A 587 -19.44 -32.11 9.09
CA ARG A 587 -20.07 -32.51 10.36
C ARG A 587 -20.38 -34.00 10.40
N LYS A 588 -20.93 -34.53 9.31
CA LYS A 588 -21.26 -35.96 9.17
C LYS A 588 -20.03 -36.85 9.36
N TYR A 589 -18.86 -36.41 8.92
CA TYR A 589 -17.60 -37.14 9.08
C TYR A 589 -16.85 -36.78 10.38
N GLY A 590 -17.49 -36.11 11.34
CA GLY A 590 -16.91 -35.82 12.65
C GLY A 590 -15.93 -34.63 12.68
N GLY A 591 -15.92 -33.81 11.62
CA GLY A 591 -15.11 -32.60 11.54
C GLY A 591 -15.84 -31.35 12.05
N ILE A 592 -15.05 -30.29 12.27
CA ILE A 592 -15.54 -28.97 12.69
C ILE A 592 -15.45 -28.05 11.47
N PRO A 593 -16.57 -27.68 10.83
CA PRO A 593 -16.53 -26.75 9.70
C PRO A 593 -16.23 -25.32 10.18
N VAL A 594 -15.25 -24.67 9.56
CA VAL A 594 -14.84 -23.30 9.89
C VAL A 594 -14.88 -22.45 8.63
N MET A 595 -15.85 -21.54 8.55
CA MET A 595 -15.97 -20.64 7.40
C MET A 595 -14.97 -19.48 7.50
N ALA A 596 -14.43 -19.06 6.37
CA ALA A 596 -13.47 -17.97 6.26
C ALA A 596 -13.70 -17.06 5.06
N LYS A 597 -13.14 -15.84 5.11
CA LYS A 597 -13.17 -14.93 3.96
C LYS A 597 -12.43 -15.56 2.78
N CYS A 598 -12.85 -15.24 1.57
CA CYS A 598 -12.16 -15.66 0.34
C CYS A 598 -10.70 -15.16 0.37
N GLY A 599 -9.76 -16.02 -0.05
CA GLY A 599 -8.33 -15.70 -0.19
C GLY A 599 -7.45 -16.51 0.76
N ASN A 600 -6.34 -17.04 0.23
CA ASN A 600 -5.43 -17.94 0.96
C ASN A 600 -4.92 -17.35 2.30
N THR A 601 -4.69 -16.04 2.34
CA THR A 601 -4.26 -15.29 3.53
C THR A 601 -5.25 -15.37 4.70
N TYR A 602 -6.54 -15.59 4.44
CA TYR A 602 -7.56 -15.74 5.48
C TYR A 602 -7.84 -17.21 5.85
N ILE A 603 -7.53 -18.13 4.94
CA ILE A 603 -7.69 -19.58 5.15
C ILE A 603 -6.58 -20.10 6.07
N LEU A 604 -5.32 -19.88 5.70
CA LEU A 604 -4.15 -20.45 6.38
C LEU A 604 -4.11 -20.18 7.90
N PRO A 605 -4.30 -18.94 8.40
CA PRO A 605 -4.26 -18.66 9.83
C PRO A 605 -5.38 -19.34 10.63
N ARG A 606 -6.45 -19.80 9.99
CA ARG A 606 -7.56 -20.54 10.64
C ARG A 606 -7.36 -22.04 10.65
N MET A 607 -6.37 -22.54 9.90
CA MET A 607 -5.99 -23.96 9.92
C MET A 607 -5.17 -24.32 11.15
N HIS A 608 -4.43 -23.35 11.69
CA HIS A 608 -3.75 -23.42 12.99
C HIS A 608 -4.73 -23.08 14.13
#